data_AF-A0A6J5YY61-F1
#
_entry.id   AF-A0A6J5YY61-F1
#
_cell.length_a   1.000
_cell.length_b   1.000
_cell.length_c   1.000
_cell.angle_alpha   90.00
_cell.angle_beta   90.00
_cell.angle_gamma   90.00
#
_symmetry.space_group_name_H-M   'P 1'
#
loop_
_entity.id
_entity.type
_entity.pdbx_description
1 polymer ?
#
loop_
_entity_poly.entity_id
_entity_poly.type
_entity_poly.pdbx_seq_one_letter_code
_entity_poly.pdbx_strand_id
1 'polypeptide(L)'
;MTTKSGHSAFAEVNELVAHAGEILKLKKGLVDAISACEREVTISIPLHREDGIEVLTGYRVQHSSARGPRKGGIRFHQDVDIDEVRALASLMTWKTALIDVPFGGGKGGVTVDATKLTPLEKEEVIRRWTRTLINVLGPNRDIPAPDLGTDAQTMAWLMDEFHRIEGFQPACVTGKPVGLFGAPGREEATGRGVAQIAAATLEQNGKKVEGATVAIQGFGNVGRYAALVCQELGMKVIAISDVSGGVVDKKGIDIKAIFDVKSLADVKSDERIGASEVLEIDCDVLIPAALGNVINESNVDRIKARFIVEGANQPIMTSADAKLKANKIVVVPDILANSGGVMGSYFEWTQNIQQYSWPKERFRSELDSRMSKAFVHVNETAKQYNVDLRSAAFIVSVGRVAEAFSVRGSLV
;
A
#
# COMPACT_ATOMS: atom_id res chain seq x y z
N MET A 1 -26.44 -12.10 -16.90
CA MET A 1 -26.92 -10.78 -16.41
C MET A 1 -27.46 -10.96 -15.01
N THR A 2 -26.61 -10.71 -14.01
CA THR A 2 -26.95 -10.65 -12.60
C THR A 2 -26.35 -9.35 -12.10
N THR A 3 -27.13 -8.28 -12.17
CA THR A 3 -26.82 -7.00 -11.55
C THR A 3 -26.84 -7.20 -10.04
N LYS A 4 -25.68 -7.47 -9.43
CA LYS A 4 -25.48 -7.18 -8.02
C LYS A 4 -25.52 -5.66 -7.87
N SER A 5 -26.59 -5.14 -7.30
CA SER A 5 -26.71 -3.76 -6.86
C SER A 5 -25.87 -3.53 -5.58
N GLY A 6 -24.57 -3.77 -5.65
CA GLY A 6 -23.61 -3.46 -4.59
C GLY A 6 -22.81 -2.24 -5.00
N HIS A 7 -22.58 -1.30 -4.08
CA HIS A 7 -21.67 -0.17 -4.29
C HIS A 7 -20.32 -0.70 -4.80
N SER A 8 -19.81 -0.16 -5.92
CA SER A 8 -18.48 -0.53 -6.43
C SER A 8 -17.39 -0.01 -5.49
N ALA A 9 -16.27 -0.72 -5.42
CA ALA A 9 -15.10 -0.26 -4.66
C ALA A 9 -14.61 1.12 -5.14
N PHE A 10 -14.81 1.42 -6.43
CA PHE A 10 -14.49 2.74 -6.98
C PHE A 10 -15.47 3.82 -6.51
N ALA A 11 -16.76 3.51 -6.34
CA ALA A 11 -17.73 4.43 -5.78
C ALA A 11 -17.42 4.78 -4.31
N GLU A 12 -17.02 3.80 -3.49
CA GLU A 12 -16.62 4.02 -2.10
C GLU A 12 -15.44 4.99 -1.98
N VAL A 13 -14.43 4.87 -2.85
CA VAL A 13 -13.31 5.82 -2.89
C VAL A 13 -13.79 7.21 -3.30
N ASN A 14 -14.69 7.31 -4.27
CA ASN A 14 -15.23 8.59 -4.72
C ASN A 14 -16.11 9.27 -3.67
N GLU A 15 -16.79 8.53 -2.80
CA GLU A 15 -17.51 9.10 -1.65
C GLU A 15 -16.55 9.80 -0.67
N LEU A 16 -15.39 9.22 -0.39
CA LEU A 16 -14.35 9.84 0.44
C LEU A 16 -13.77 11.11 -0.20
N VAL A 17 -13.59 11.10 -1.52
CA VAL A 17 -13.12 12.26 -2.29
C VAL A 17 -14.16 13.37 -2.30
N ALA A 18 -15.43 13.04 -2.51
CA ALA A 18 -16.54 13.99 -2.47
C ALA A 18 -16.64 14.66 -1.10
N HIS A 19 -16.58 13.87 -0.02
CA HIS A 19 -16.60 14.39 1.34
C HIS A 19 -15.43 15.36 1.63
N ALA A 20 -14.21 15.00 1.22
CA ALA A 20 -13.06 15.90 1.32
C ALA A 20 -13.25 17.18 0.48
N GLY A 21 -13.83 17.07 -0.71
CA GLY A 21 -14.16 18.19 -1.57
C GLY A 21 -15.16 19.17 -0.96
N GLU A 22 -16.17 18.66 -0.25
CA GLU A 22 -17.15 19.47 0.50
C GLU A 22 -16.46 20.27 1.62
N ILE A 23 -15.61 19.63 2.42
CA ILE A 23 -14.86 20.28 3.51
C ILE A 23 -13.94 21.38 2.96
N LEU A 24 -13.27 21.10 1.84
CA LEU A 24 -12.39 22.04 1.14
C LEU A 24 -13.15 23.10 0.32
N LYS A 25 -14.49 23.00 0.24
CA LYS A 25 -15.35 23.89 -0.56
C LYS A 25 -14.96 23.95 -2.04
N LEU A 26 -14.54 22.81 -2.59
CA LEU A 26 -14.19 22.68 -3.99
C LEU A 26 -15.46 22.77 -4.87
N LYS A 27 -15.32 23.32 -6.07
CA LYS A 27 -16.42 23.33 -7.05
C LYS A 27 -16.73 21.90 -7.47
N LYS A 28 -18.02 21.57 -7.61
CA LYS A 28 -18.47 20.23 -8.02
C LYS A 28 -17.75 19.73 -9.29
N GLY A 29 -17.66 20.55 -10.34
CA GLY A 29 -16.99 20.16 -11.57
C GLY A 29 -15.49 19.86 -11.41
N LEU A 30 -14.81 20.46 -10.43
CA LEU A 30 -13.42 20.12 -10.10
C LEU A 30 -13.35 18.76 -9.41
N VAL A 31 -14.25 18.49 -8.45
CA VAL A 31 -14.36 17.19 -7.78
C VAL A 31 -14.64 16.09 -8.81
N ASP A 32 -15.64 16.29 -9.67
CA ASP A 32 -16.00 15.37 -10.74
C ASP A 32 -14.79 15.08 -11.66
N ALA A 33 -13.99 16.10 -11.99
CA ALA A 33 -12.82 15.95 -12.84
C ALA A 33 -11.68 15.15 -12.18
N ILE A 34 -11.37 15.41 -10.90
CA ILE A 34 -10.28 14.71 -10.21
C ILE A 34 -10.67 13.30 -9.74
N SER A 35 -11.96 12.99 -9.67
CA SER A 35 -12.50 11.66 -9.38
C SER A 35 -12.56 10.74 -10.61
N ALA A 36 -12.47 11.28 -11.83
CA ALA A 36 -12.55 10.49 -13.06
C ALA A 36 -11.19 9.87 -13.43
N CYS A 37 -11.23 8.66 -14.00
CA CYS A 37 -10.03 8.06 -14.61
C CYS A 37 -9.69 8.76 -15.94
N GLU A 38 -8.47 9.25 -16.08
CA GLU A 38 -7.99 9.86 -17.34
C GLU A 38 -7.93 8.86 -18.51
N ARG A 39 -7.58 7.60 -18.24
CA ARG A 39 -7.47 6.56 -19.28
C ARG A 39 -7.62 5.17 -18.70
N GLU A 40 -8.30 4.31 -19.45
CA GLU A 40 -8.46 2.89 -19.15
C GLU A 40 -8.14 2.09 -20.40
N VAL A 41 -7.28 1.08 -20.27
CA VAL A 41 -6.88 0.22 -21.38
C VAL A 41 -7.11 -1.23 -20.99
N THR A 42 -7.94 -1.93 -21.77
CA THR A 42 -8.13 -3.39 -21.68
C THR A 42 -7.45 -4.05 -22.87
N ILE A 43 -6.68 -5.09 -22.62
CA ILE A 43 -5.90 -5.83 -23.61
C ILE A 43 -6.21 -7.32 -23.54
N SER A 44 -6.08 -8.01 -24.67
CA SER A 44 -6.08 -9.48 -24.72
C SER A 44 -4.65 -9.99 -24.73
N ILE A 45 -4.37 -11.02 -23.94
CA ILE A 45 -3.05 -11.65 -23.82
C ILE A 45 -3.22 -13.14 -24.19
N PRO A 46 -2.94 -13.53 -25.45
CA PRO A 46 -2.90 -14.93 -25.83
C PRO A 46 -1.72 -15.63 -25.15
N LEU A 47 -2.01 -16.62 -24.30
CA LEU A 47 -1.06 -17.48 -23.61
C LEU A 47 -1.10 -18.88 -24.23
N HIS A 48 0.06 -19.39 -24.65
CA HIS A 48 0.15 -20.74 -25.20
C HIS A 48 0.32 -21.75 -24.07
N ARG A 49 -0.59 -22.72 -24.01
CA ARG A 49 -0.54 -23.88 -23.11
C ARG A 49 -0.34 -25.15 -23.92
N GLU A 50 -0.07 -26.26 -23.22
CA GLU A 50 0.05 -27.58 -23.84
C GLU A 50 -1.20 -27.96 -24.66
N ASP A 51 -2.40 -27.63 -24.14
CA ASP A 51 -3.68 -28.00 -24.74
C ASP A 51 -4.26 -26.95 -25.71
N GLY A 52 -3.57 -25.84 -25.97
CA GLY A 52 -4.04 -24.79 -26.88
C GLY A 52 -3.74 -23.36 -26.41
N ILE A 53 -4.52 -22.39 -26.91
CA ILE A 53 -4.34 -20.97 -26.59
C ILE A 53 -5.44 -20.53 -25.61
N GLU A 54 -5.03 -20.05 -24.44
CA GLU A 54 -5.89 -19.35 -23.49
C GLU A 54 -5.75 -17.84 -23.73
N VAL A 55 -6.86 -17.09 -23.82
CA VAL A 55 -6.81 -15.62 -23.96
C VAL A 55 -7.13 -14.98 -22.61
N LEU A 56 -6.10 -14.46 -21.95
CA LEU A 56 -6.24 -13.73 -20.70
C LEU A 56 -6.65 -12.27 -20.97
N THR A 57 -7.34 -11.65 -20.00
CA THR A 57 -7.65 -10.22 -20.05
C THR A 57 -6.68 -9.46 -19.15
N GLY A 58 -6.02 -8.44 -19.72
CA GLY A 58 -5.15 -7.51 -19.00
C GLY A 58 -5.73 -6.10 -18.96
N TYR A 59 -5.37 -5.35 -17.93
CA TYR A 59 -5.82 -3.98 -17.70
C TYR A 59 -4.66 -3.05 -17.36
N ARG A 60 -4.78 -1.77 -17.76
CA ARG A 60 -4.06 -0.65 -17.18
C ARG A 60 -4.98 0.56 -17.08
N VAL A 61 -5.26 0.98 -15.85
CA VAL A 61 -6.00 2.20 -15.53
C VAL A 61 -5.01 3.28 -15.07
N GLN A 62 -5.13 4.46 -15.67
CA GLN A 62 -4.42 5.67 -15.33
C GLN A 62 -5.46 6.64 -14.76
N HIS A 63 -5.47 6.80 -13.44
CA HIS A 63 -6.48 7.60 -12.77
C HIS A 63 -6.19 9.09 -12.92
N SER A 64 -5.00 9.53 -12.51
CA SER A 64 -4.62 10.94 -12.59
C SER A 64 -3.15 11.12 -12.89
N SER A 65 -2.82 12.19 -13.62
CA SER A 65 -1.49 12.71 -13.90
C SER A 65 -1.24 14.07 -13.29
N ALA A 66 -2.20 14.61 -12.53
CA ALA A 66 -2.21 16.00 -12.08
C ALA A 66 -0.88 16.42 -11.45
N ARG A 67 -0.26 15.52 -10.66
CA ARG A 67 0.98 15.74 -9.92
C ARG A 67 2.24 15.10 -10.53
N GLY A 68 2.15 14.45 -11.68
CA GLY A 68 3.28 13.76 -12.32
C GLY A 68 2.90 12.44 -13.00
N PRO A 69 3.87 11.57 -13.34
CA PRO A 69 3.58 10.31 -14.00
C PRO A 69 2.78 9.36 -13.10
N ARG A 70 2.02 8.45 -13.71
CA ARG A 70 1.16 7.53 -12.95
C ARG A 70 2.03 6.48 -12.24
N LYS A 71 1.66 6.13 -11.02
CA LYS A 71 2.35 5.09 -10.24
C LYS A 71 1.36 4.07 -9.74
N GLY A 72 1.68 2.79 -9.94
CA GLY A 72 1.06 1.71 -9.18
C GLY A 72 1.21 0.33 -9.80
N GLY A 73 0.95 -0.67 -8.97
CA GLY A 73 1.34 -2.05 -9.21
C GLY A 73 0.55 -2.78 -10.29
N ILE A 74 0.97 -4.02 -10.55
CA ILE A 74 0.33 -4.97 -11.48
C ILE A 74 -0.10 -6.20 -10.68
N ARG A 75 -1.40 -6.49 -10.66
CA ARG A 75 -1.98 -7.62 -9.93
C ARG A 75 -2.26 -8.81 -10.85
N PHE A 76 -1.78 -10.00 -10.53
CA PHE A 76 -2.19 -11.25 -11.16
C PHE A 76 -3.09 -12.01 -10.19
N HIS A 77 -4.40 -11.98 -10.43
CA HIS A 77 -5.37 -12.67 -9.61
C HIS A 77 -6.64 -12.99 -10.43
N GLN A 78 -7.28 -14.12 -10.14
CA GLN A 78 -8.41 -14.64 -10.90
C GLN A 78 -9.67 -13.75 -10.81
N ASP A 79 -9.79 -12.98 -9.73
CA ASP A 79 -10.94 -12.08 -9.50
C ASP A 79 -10.70 -10.65 -9.99
N VAL A 80 -9.58 -10.38 -10.67
CA VAL A 80 -9.29 -9.03 -11.19
C VAL A 80 -10.27 -8.67 -12.28
N ASP A 81 -10.96 -7.55 -12.09
CA ASP A 81 -11.79 -6.89 -13.09
C ASP A 81 -11.43 -5.41 -13.25
N ILE A 82 -12.05 -4.74 -14.23
CA ILE A 82 -11.76 -3.33 -14.51
C ILE A 82 -12.16 -2.39 -13.35
N ASP A 83 -13.21 -2.72 -12.59
CA ASP A 83 -13.74 -1.86 -11.53
C ASP A 83 -12.82 -1.88 -10.30
N GLU A 84 -12.32 -3.06 -9.93
CA GLU A 84 -11.28 -3.21 -8.92
C GLU A 84 -10.01 -2.41 -9.31
N VAL A 85 -9.60 -2.51 -10.57
CA VAL A 85 -8.40 -1.81 -11.05
C VAL A 85 -8.60 -0.28 -11.03
N ARG A 86 -9.81 0.24 -11.31
CA ARG A 86 -10.15 1.66 -11.14
C ARG A 86 -10.02 2.11 -9.69
N ALA A 87 -10.64 1.37 -8.76
CA ALA A 87 -10.58 1.68 -7.34
C ALA A 87 -9.13 1.76 -6.84
N LEU A 88 -8.32 0.78 -7.20
CA LEU A 88 -6.91 0.74 -6.81
C LEU A 88 -6.07 1.83 -7.48
N ALA A 89 -6.36 2.20 -8.74
CA ALA A 89 -5.67 3.32 -9.42
C ALA A 89 -6.01 4.67 -8.78
N SER A 90 -7.27 4.86 -8.38
CA SER A 90 -7.71 6.05 -7.64
C SER A 90 -7.02 6.15 -6.30
N LEU A 91 -7.02 5.08 -5.50
CA LEU A 91 -6.30 5.02 -4.23
C LEU A 91 -4.81 5.35 -4.37
N MET A 92 -4.17 4.94 -5.48
CA MET A 92 -2.78 5.30 -5.75
C MET A 92 -2.59 6.82 -5.96
N THR A 93 -3.55 7.51 -6.57
CA THR A 93 -3.51 8.99 -6.72
C THR A 93 -3.53 9.67 -5.37
N TRP A 94 -4.44 9.24 -4.49
CA TRP A 94 -4.59 9.82 -3.16
C TRP A 94 -3.39 9.48 -2.28
N LYS A 95 -2.88 8.24 -2.37
CA LYS A 95 -1.72 7.77 -1.60
C LYS A 95 -0.45 8.52 -1.97
N THR A 96 -0.16 8.71 -3.26
CA THR A 96 1.03 9.45 -3.72
C THR A 96 0.93 10.93 -3.38
N ALA A 97 -0.27 11.52 -3.49
CA ALA A 97 -0.52 12.89 -3.07
C ALA A 97 -0.31 13.10 -1.57
N LEU A 98 -0.77 12.17 -0.74
CA LEU A 98 -0.69 12.24 0.72
C LEU A 98 0.75 12.30 1.25
N ILE A 99 1.64 11.49 0.69
CA ILE A 99 3.07 11.44 1.09
C ILE A 99 3.96 12.42 0.31
N ASP A 100 3.35 13.29 -0.48
CA ASP A 100 4.02 14.34 -1.24
C ASP A 100 5.13 13.83 -2.17
N VAL A 101 4.85 12.77 -2.93
CA VAL A 101 5.72 12.34 -4.04
C VAL A 101 5.16 12.84 -5.37
N PRO A 102 6.01 13.14 -6.38
CA PRO A 102 5.59 13.75 -7.64
C PRO A 102 5.00 12.69 -8.60
N PHE A 103 3.99 11.97 -8.13
CA PHE A 103 3.29 10.95 -8.90
C PHE A 103 1.79 11.22 -8.88
N GLY A 104 1.15 10.84 -9.98
CA GLY A 104 -0.28 10.57 -10.00
C GLY A 104 -0.59 9.14 -9.55
N GLY A 105 -1.67 8.56 -10.06
CA GLY A 105 -2.08 7.19 -9.73
C GLY A 105 -2.42 6.35 -10.93
N GLY A 106 -2.00 5.09 -10.89
CA GLY A 106 -2.35 4.08 -11.89
C GLY A 106 -2.38 2.69 -11.27
N LYS A 107 -2.97 1.73 -11.97
CA LYS A 107 -2.97 0.33 -11.56
C LYS A 107 -3.14 -0.56 -12.78
N GLY A 108 -2.47 -1.70 -12.78
CA GLY A 108 -2.66 -2.73 -13.80
C GLY A 108 -3.09 -4.04 -13.18
N GLY A 109 -3.59 -4.93 -14.01
CA GLY A 109 -3.89 -6.28 -13.58
C GLY A 109 -4.04 -7.23 -14.76
N VAL A 110 -4.03 -8.53 -14.46
CA VAL A 110 -4.36 -9.61 -15.38
C VAL A 110 -5.28 -10.56 -14.64
N THR A 111 -6.42 -10.88 -15.26
CA THR A 111 -7.37 -11.86 -14.75
C THR A 111 -6.79 -13.26 -14.93
N VAL A 112 -6.01 -13.73 -13.96
CA VAL A 112 -5.32 -15.03 -13.99
C VAL A 112 -4.98 -15.52 -12.59
N ASP A 113 -5.13 -16.82 -12.36
CA ASP A 113 -4.65 -17.47 -11.13
C ASP A 113 -3.13 -17.64 -11.20
N ALA A 114 -2.39 -16.74 -10.54
CA ALA A 114 -0.93 -16.73 -10.54
C ALA A 114 -0.31 -18.04 -10.00
N THR A 115 -1.03 -18.81 -9.18
CA THR A 115 -0.53 -20.06 -8.60
C THR A 115 -0.52 -21.22 -9.59
N LYS A 116 -1.27 -21.08 -10.69
CA LYS A 116 -1.37 -22.07 -11.78
C LYS A 116 -0.47 -21.74 -12.96
N LEU A 117 0.29 -20.67 -12.89
CA LEU A 117 1.26 -20.30 -13.93
C LEU A 117 2.61 -20.92 -13.60
N THR A 118 3.18 -21.63 -14.58
CA THR A 118 4.60 -21.95 -14.56
C THR A 118 5.43 -20.67 -14.64
N PRO A 119 6.72 -20.70 -14.22
CA PRO A 119 7.59 -19.53 -14.35
C PRO A 119 7.68 -18.98 -15.77
N LEU A 120 7.69 -19.86 -16.78
CA LEU A 120 7.76 -19.46 -18.19
C LEU A 120 6.46 -18.81 -18.67
N GLU A 121 5.30 -19.35 -18.28
CA GLU A 121 4.01 -18.72 -18.59
C GLU A 121 3.89 -17.35 -17.91
N LYS A 122 4.34 -17.21 -16.65
CA LYS A 122 4.35 -15.93 -15.93
C LYS A 122 5.22 -14.89 -16.65
N GLU A 123 6.39 -15.31 -17.14
CA GLU A 123 7.25 -14.48 -17.98
C GLU A 123 6.58 -14.08 -19.29
N GLU A 124 5.96 -15.02 -20.01
CA GLU A 124 5.24 -14.74 -21.26
C GLU A 124 4.12 -13.72 -21.05
N VAL A 125 3.30 -13.89 -20.00
CA VAL A 125 2.20 -13.00 -19.68
C VAL A 125 2.70 -11.57 -19.45
N ILE A 126 3.71 -11.37 -18.58
CA ILE A 126 4.19 -10.01 -18.29
C ILE A 126 4.89 -9.37 -19.49
N ARG A 127 5.62 -10.15 -20.29
CA ARG A 127 6.26 -9.63 -21.51
C ARG A 127 5.23 -9.18 -22.54
N ARG A 128 4.19 -9.98 -22.77
CA ARG A 128 3.08 -9.59 -23.66
C ARG A 128 2.33 -8.38 -23.12
N TRP A 129 2.01 -8.36 -21.82
CA TRP A 129 1.38 -7.21 -21.16
C TRP A 129 2.19 -5.93 -21.39
N THR A 130 3.50 -6.00 -21.18
CA THR A 130 4.42 -4.85 -21.32
C THR A 130 4.48 -4.34 -22.76
N ARG A 131 4.69 -5.24 -23.73
CA ARG A 131 4.81 -4.88 -25.16
C ARG A 131 3.52 -4.27 -25.70
N THR A 132 2.36 -4.80 -25.30
CA THR A 132 1.06 -4.28 -25.74
C THR A 132 0.77 -2.89 -25.15
N LEU A 133 1.25 -2.61 -23.94
CA LEU A 133 1.03 -1.34 -23.24
C LEU A 133 2.19 -0.35 -23.37
N ILE A 134 3.17 -0.61 -24.24
CA ILE A 134 4.42 0.15 -24.29
C ILE A 134 4.21 1.67 -24.44
N ASN A 135 3.20 2.08 -25.22
CA ASN A 135 2.86 3.48 -25.47
C ASN A 135 2.35 4.24 -24.24
N VAL A 136 1.85 3.52 -23.22
CA VAL A 136 1.38 4.14 -21.97
C VAL A 136 2.42 4.07 -20.86
N LEU A 137 3.36 3.13 -20.93
CA LEU A 137 4.40 2.89 -19.92
C LEU A 137 5.61 3.82 -20.13
N GLY A 138 6.36 4.06 -19.06
CA GLY A 138 7.67 4.70 -19.15
C GLY A 138 7.98 5.59 -17.95
N PRO A 139 9.27 5.93 -17.74
CA PRO A 139 9.74 6.58 -16.53
C PRO A 139 9.11 7.94 -16.26
N ASN A 140 8.65 8.63 -17.31
CA ASN A 140 7.99 9.95 -17.23
C ASN A 140 6.50 9.89 -17.63
N ARG A 141 5.93 8.69 -17.80
CA ARG A 141 4.53 8.49 -18.23
C ARG A 141 3.73 7.71 -17.19
N ASP A 142 4.17 6.47 -16.94
CA ASP A 142 3.50 5.51 -16.07
C ASP A 142 4.49 4.42 -15.62
N ILE A 143 4.65 4.27 -14.32
CA ILE A 143 5.69 3.42 -13.70
C ILE A 143 5.02 2.29 -12.90
N PRO A 144 5.01 1.06 -13.43
CA PRO A 144 4.48 -0.10 -12.70
C PRO A 144 5.29 -0.48 -11.46
N ALA A 145 4.74 -1.42 -10.70
CA ALA A 145 5.35 -2.03 -9.50
C ALA A 145 4.77 -3.43 -9.27
N PRO A 146 5.32 -4.21 -8.33
CA PRO A 146 4.68 -5.42 -7.86
C PRO A 146 3.34 -5.12 -7.17
N ASP A 147 2.44 -6.09 -7.22
CA ASP A 147 1.24 -6.20 -6.41
C ASP A 147 0.93 -7.70 -6.20
N LEU A 148 -0.27 -8.06 -5.73
CA LEU A 148 -0.63 -9.46 -5.49
C LEU A 148 -0.42 -10.31 -6.76
N GLY A 149 0.26 -11.45 -6.61
CA GLY A 149 0.60 -12.37 -7.71
C GLY A 149 1.83 -11.98 -8.55
N THR A 150 2.41 -10.79 -8.32
CA THR A 150 3.65 -10.34 -8.97
C THR A 150 4.72 -9.98 -7.94
N ASP A 151 5.97 -9.92 -8.38
CA ASP A 151 7.14 -9.84 -7.51
C ASP A 151 8.32 -9.16 -8.21
N ALA A 152 9.47 -9.12 -7.56
CA ALA A 152 10.69 -8.54 -8.13
C ALA A 152 11.12 -9.22 -9.44
N GLN A 153 10.96 -10.53 -9.55
CA GLN A 153 11.27 -11.25 -10.80
C GLN A 153 10.36 -10.81 -11.94
N THR A 154 9.07 -10.62 -11.65
CA THR A 154 8.09 -10.11 -12.61
C THR A 154 8.47 -8.70 -13.11
N MET A 155 8.96 -7.84 -12.21
CA MET A 155 9.44 -6.50 -12.58
C MET A 155 10.73 -6.54 -13.38
N ALA A 156 11.60 -7.52 -13.15
CA ALA A 156 12.81 -7.72 -13.95
C ALA A 156 12.45 -8.06 -15.41
N TRP A 157 11.50 -8.96 -15.64
CA TRP A 157 11.02 -9.29 -16.98
C TRP A 157 10.34 -8.11 -17.66
N LEU A 158 9.53 -7.33 -16.93
CA LEU A 158 8.91 -6.11 -17.46
C LEU A 158 9.98 -5.10 -17.89
N MET A 159 10.97 -4.85 -17.03
CA MET A 159 12.07 -3.93 -17.33
C MET A 159 12.84 -4.38 -18.58
N ASP A 160 13.22 -5.65 -18.65
CA ASP A 160 13.94 -6.22 -19.79
C ASP A 160 13.12 -6.08 -21.09
N GLU A 161 11.83 -6.40 -21.05
CA GLU A 161 10.96 -6.26 -22.22
C GLU A 161 10.82 -4.81 -22.67
N PHE A 162 10.66 -3.88 -21.72
CA PHE A 162 10.63 -2.46 -22.02
C PHE A 162 11.95 -1.99 -22.66
N HIS A 163 13.09 -2.47 -22.14
CA HIS A 163 14.42 -2.12 -22.64
C HIS A 163 14.66 -2.56 -24.07
N ARG A 164 14.14 -3.72 -24.47
CA ARG A 164 14.25 -4.24 -25.84
C ARG A 164 13.51 -3.36 -26.85
N ILE A 165 12.52 -2.59 -26.42
CA ILE A 165 11.66 -1.78 -27.30
C ILE A 165 12.05 -0.30 -27.27
N GLU A 166 12.25 0.26 -26.07
CA GLU A 166 12.43 1.71 -25.84
C GLU A 166 13.88 2.09 -25.45
N GLY A 167 14.78 1.11 -25.39
CA GLY A 167 16.15 1.28 -24.92
C GLY A 167 16.29 1.27 -23.39
N PHE A 168 17.53 1.39 -22.92
CA PHE A 168 17.87 1.23 -21.51
C PHE A 168 17.24 2.32 -20.62
N GLN A 169 16.19 1.95 -19.88
CA GLN A 169 15.44 2.85 -18.99
C GLN A 169 15.02 2.11 -17.69
N PRO A 170 15.92 1.94 -16.70
CA PRO A 170 15.63 1.17 -15.48
C PRO A 170 14.50 1.77 -14.62
N ALA A 171 14.23 3.07 -14.78
CA ALA A 171 13.17 3.78 -14.08
C ALA A 171 11.76 3.53 -14.65
N CYS A 172 11.60 2.72 -15.71
CA CYS A 172 10.27 2.38 -16.27
C CYS A 172 9.40 1.58 -15.30
N VAL A 173 10.00 0.92 -14.30
CA VAL A 173 9.33 0.09 -13.30
C VAL A 173 10.10 0.14 -11.97
N THR A 174 9.42 -0.07 -10.85
CA THR A 174 10.03 -0.14 -9.50
C THR A 174 9.76 -1.49 -8.85
N GLY A 175 10.42 -1.78 -7.72
CA GLY A 175 10.29 -3.07 -7.02
C GLY A 175 11.13 -4.15 -7.69
N LYS A 176 12.23 -3.77 -8.33
CA LYS A 176 13.15 -4.69 -9.01
C LYS A 176 14.08 -5.38 -8.02
N PRO A 177 14.74 -6.49 -8.41
CA PRO A 177 15.81 -7.07 -7.61
C PRO A 177 16.95 -6.07 -7.44
N VAL A 178 17.65 -6.09 -6.30
CA VAL A 178 18.77 -5.17 -6.04
C VAL A 178 19.88 -5.31 -7.10
N GLY A 179 20.17 -6.53 -7.54
CA GLY A 179 21.12 -6.81 -8.62
C GLY A 179 20.69 -6.28 -10.00
N LEU A 180 19.43 -5.83 -10.14
CA LEU A 180 18.88 -5.23 -11.36
C LEU A 180 18.22 -3.88 -11.04
N PHE A 181 19.03 -2.95 -10.53
CA PHE A 181 18.64 -1.56 -10.28
C PHE A 181 17.51 -1.36 -9.26
N GLY A 182 17.20 -2.37 -8.44
CA GLY A 182 16.33 -2.23 -7.27
C GLY A 182 17.02 -1.50 -6.12
N ALA A 183 16.24 -0.91 -5.21
CA ALA A 183 16.79 -0.19 -4.05
C ALA A 183 16.97 -1.13 -2.83
N PRO A 184 18.16 -1.20 -2.19
CA PRO A 184 18.45 -2.10 -1.06
C PRO A 184 17.55 -1.97 0.19
N GLY A 185 16.87 -0.84 0.38
CA GLY A 185 15.91 -0.64 1.48
C GLY A 185 14.45 -0.87 1.10
N ARG A 186 14.16 -1.24 -0.15
CA ARG A 186 12.77 -1.29 -0.64
C ARG A 186 11.92 -2.36 0.04
N GLU A 187 12.51 -3.50 0.36
CA GLU A 187 11.83 -4.66 0.94
C GLU A 187 11.20 -4.32 2.31
N GLU A 188 11.95 -3.64 3.17
CA GLU A 188 11.51 -3.24 4.51
C GLU A 188 10.64 -1.98 4.52
N ALA A 189 10.54 -1.26 3.41
CA ALA A 189 10.03 0.12 3.39
C ALA A 189 8.60 0.25 3.93
N THR A 190 7.70 -0.71 3.64
CA THR A 190 6.32 -0.68 4.14
C THR A 190 6.28 -0.93 5.65
N GLY A 191 6.89 -2.02 6.14
CA GLY A 191 6.89 -2.35 7.57
C GLY A 191 7.60 -1.28 8.41
N ARG A 192 8.69 -0.74 7.89
CA ARG A 192 9.41 0.38 8.49
C ARG A 192 8.56 1.65 8.56
N GLY A 193 7.86 1.98 7.48
CA GLY A 193 6.90 3.09 7.47
C GLY A 193 5.82 2.93 8.54
N VAL A 194 5.22 1.73 8.65
CA VAL A 194 4.20 1.41 9.65
C VAL A 194 4.73 1.62 11.07
N ALA A 195 5.93 1.12 11.39
CA ALA A 195 6.53 1.29 12.71
C ALA A 195 6.86 2.76 13.04
N GLN A 196 7.33 3.54 12.05
CA GLN A 196 7.58 4.97 12.23
C GLN A 196 6.29 5.76 12.46
N ILE A 197 5.22 5.41 11.75
CA ILE A 197 3.90 6.00 11.95
C ILE A 197 3.36 5.64 13.33
N ALA A 198 3.56 4.41 13.80
CA ALA A 198 3.20 4.01 15.16
C ALA A 198 3.95 4.83 16.22
N ALA A 199 5.26 5.01 16.07
CA ALA A 199 6.06 5.85 16.95
C ALA A 199 5.55 7.31 16.97
N ALA A 200 5.36 7.92 15.80
CA ALA A 200 4.85 9.29 15.68
C ALA A 200 3.44 9.44 16.28
N THR A 201 2.61 8.39 16.17
CA THR A 201 1.27 8.35 16.77
C THR A 201 1.33 8.38 18.29
N LEU A 202 2.22 7.60 18.90
CA LEU A 202 2.45 7.64 20.35
C LEU A 202 2.91 9.02 20.80
N GLU A 203 3.90 9.61 20.12
CA GLU A 203 4.47 10.93 20.46
C GLU A 203 3.42 12.05 20.39
N GLN A 204 2.64 12.11 19.32
CA GLN A 204 1.58 13.13 19.15
C GLN A 204 0.44 13.00 20.16
N ASN A 205 0.32 11.86 20.84
CA ASN A 205 -0.65 11.60 21.89
C ASN A 205 -0.01 11.59 23.30
N GLY A 206 1.20 12.15 23.44
CA GLY A 206 1.87 12.30 24.74
C GLY A 206 2.28 10.96 25.38
N LYS A 207 2.50 9.92 24.57
CA LYS A 207 2.98 8.61 25.01
C LYS A 207 4.45 8.43 24.68
N LYS A 208 5.18 7.75 25.56
CA LYS A 208 6.58 7.37 25.33
C LYS A 208 6.62 6.22 24.31
N VAL A 209 7.48 6.32 23.30
CA VAL A 209 7.70 5.24 22.32
C VAL A 209 8.42 4.06 22.98
N GLU A 210 9.54 4.34 23.64
CA GLU A 210 10.32 3.32 24.35
C GLU A 210 9.48 2.68 25.48
N GLY A 211 9.32 1.36 25.42
CA GLY A 211 8.56 0.56 26.37
C GLY A 211 7.08 0.37 26.02
N ALA A 212 6.54 1.08 25.01
CA ALA A 212 5.16 0.89 24.56
C ALA A 212 4.95 -0.54 24.03
N THR A 213 3.79 -1.12 24.33
CA THR A 213 3.44 -2.49 23.96
C THR A 213 2.77 -2.55 22.58
N VAL A 214 3.18 -3.52 21.76
CA VAL A 214 2.71 -3.65 20.38
C VAL A 214 2.23 -5.07 20.10
N ALA A 215 1.05 -5.20 19.50
CA ALA A 215 0.54 -6.46 18.94
C ALA A 215 0.45 -6.35 17.41
N ILE A 216 0.89 -7.38 16.68
CA ILE A 216 0.98 -7.35 15.22
C ILE A 216 0.33 -8.59 14.61
N GLN A 217 -0.75 -8.39 13.87
CA GLN A 217 -1.37 -9.48 13.11
C GLN A 217 -0.70 -9.58 11.74
N GLY A 218 -0.18 -10.76 11.42
CA GLY A 218 0.55 -11.03 10.19
C GLY A 218 2.07 -10.92 10.40
N PHE A 219 2.79 -12.01 10.11
CA PHE A 219 4.26 -12.06 10.14
C PHE A 219 4.86 -12.23 8.72
N GLY A 220 4.13 -11.70 7.72
CA GLY A 220 4.61 -11.55 6.35
C GLY A 220 5.68 -10.45 6.23
N ASN A 221 5.95 -9.99 5.01
CA ASN A 221 6.97 -8.93 4.78
C ASN A 221 6.68 -7.65 5.59
N VAL A 222 5.44 -7.13 5.54
CA VAL A 222 5.08 -5.90 6.25
C VAL A 222 5.19 -6.09 7.76
N GLY A 223 4.54 -7.12 8.30
CA GLY A 223 4.47 -7.32 9.75
C GLY A 223 5.80 -7.67 10.39
N ARG A 224 6.64 -8.52 9.77
CA ARG A 224 7.96 -8.87 10.34
C ARG A 224 8.91 -7.67 10.39
N TYR A 225 8.92 -6.84 9.34
CA TYR A 225 9.73 -5.62 9.32
C TYR A 225 9.15 -4.54 10.24
N ALA A 226 7.82 -4.44 10.37
CA ALA A 226 7.20 -3.57 11.37
C ALA A 226 7.59 -4.00 12.79
N ALA A 227 7.54 -5.29 13.10
CA ALA A 227 7.94 -5.84 14.38
C ALA A 227 9.41 -5.56 14.69
N LEU A 228 10.30 -5.78 13.71
CA LEU A 228 11.73 -5.54 13.86
C LEU A 228 12.01 -4.06 14.14
N VAL A 229 11.42 -3.16 13.36
CA VAL A 229 11.63 -1.71 13.54
C VAL A 229 10.98 -1.21 14.83
N CYS A 230 9.85 -1.79 15.25
CA CYS A 230 9.28 -1.49 16.57
C CYS A 230 10.28 -1.80 17.69
N GLN A 231 10.94 -2.97 17.64
CA GLN A 231 11.99 -3.34 18.59
C GLN A 231 13.22 -2.42 18.49
N GLU A 232 13.64 -2.01 17.29
CA GLU A 232 14.74 -1.04 17.10
C GLU A 232 14.44 0.34 17.71
N LEU A 233 13.17 0.76 17.71
CA LEU A 233 12.69 2.00 18.34
C LEU A 233 12.44 1.86 19.85
N GLY A 234 12.71 0.68 20.43
CA GLY A 234 12.55 0.41 21.86
C GLY A 234 11.12 0.05 22.30
N MET A 235 10.20 -0.17 21.37
CA MET A 235 8.88 -0.72 21.70
C MET A 235 8.97 -2.22 22.04
N LYS A 236 8.02 -2.72 22.82
CA LYS A 236 7.89 -4.13 23.20
C LYS A 236 6.85 -4.81 22.33
N VAL A 237 7.29 -5.62 21.37
CA VAL A 237 6.37 -6.47 20.60
C VAL A 237 5.95 -7.64 21.48
N ILE A 238 4.71 -7.64 21.96
CA ILE A 238 4.21 -8.62 22.95
C ILE A 238 3.32 -9.71 22.34
N ALA A 239 2.84 -9.52 21.12
CA ALA A 239 2.05 -10.52 20.41
C ALA A 239 2.25 -10.40 18.89
N ILE A 240 2.42 -11.55 18.22
CA ILE A 240 2.48 -11.64 16.76
C ILE A 240 1.66 -12.84 16.28
N SER A 241 1.04 -12.76 15.09
CA SER A 241 0.42 -13.93 14.44
C SER A 241 0.75 -14.09 12.97
N ASP A 242 0.59 -15.30 12.46
CA ASP A 242 0.50 -15.63 11.05
C ASP A 242 -0.64 -16.65 10.82
N VAL A 243 -0.69 -17.27 9.65
CA VAL A 243 -1.71 -18.26 9.31
C VAL A 243 -1.68 -19.52 10.20
N SER A 244 -0.57 -19.78 10.90
CA SER A 244 -0.40 -20.94 11.77
C SER A 244 -0.85 -20.70 13.22
N GLY A 245 -1.09 -19.45 13.60
CA GLY A 245 -1.47 -19.06 14.97
C GLY A 245 -0.73 -17.83 15.46
N GLY A 246 -0.87 -17.52 16.74
CA GLY A 246 -0.23 -16.41 17.42
C GLY A 246 0.70 -16.85 18.56
N VAL A 247 1.70 -16.02 18.81
CA VAL A 247 2.66 -16.13 19.92
C VAL A 247 2.54 -14.89 20.79
N VAL A 248 2.52 -15.08 22.10
CA VAL A 248 2.45 -14.00 23.10
C VAL A 248 3.63 -14.10 24.05
N ASP A 249 4.28 -12.97 24.33
CA ASP A 249 5.20 -12.81 25.45
C ASP A 249 5.09 -11.39 26.01
N LYS A 250 4.52 -11.25 27.21
CA LYS A 250 4.34 -9.95 27.87
C LYS A 250 5.66 -9.24 28.20
N LYS A 251 6.79 -9.97 28.24
CA LYS A 251 8.12 -9.38 28.43
C LYS A 251 8.69 -8.81 27.13
N GLY A 252 8.16 -9.24 25.98
CA GLY A 252 8.60 -8.88 24.64
C GLY A 252 9.22 -10.06 23.91
N ILE A 253 8.81 -10.24 22.66
CA ILE A 253 9.31 -11.28 21.74
C ILE A 253 10.61 -10.78 21.10
N ASP A 254 11.66 -11.62 21.07
CA ASP A 254 12.89 -11.29 20.34
C ASP A 254 12.69 -11.48 18.83
N ILE A 255 12.28 -10.42 18.14
CA ILE A 255 11.99 -10.43 16.71
C ILE A 255 13.24 -10.75 15.88
N LYS A 256 14.44 -10.36 16.35
CA LYS A 256 15.68 -10.67 15.63
C LYS A 256 15.95 -12.17 15.58
N ALA A 257 15.66 -12.88 16.68
CA ALA A 257 15.84 -14.32 16.76
C ALA A 257 14.89 -15.12 15.86
N ILE A 258 13.72 -14.54 15.52
CA ILE A 258 12.69 -15.22 14.73
C ILE A 258 12.44 -14.57 13.37
N PHE A 259 13.27 -13.62 12.94
CA PHE A 259 13.00 -12.80 11.76
C PHE A 259 12.82 -13.60 10.46
N ASP A 260 13.65 -14.65 10.30
CA ASP A 260 13.71 -15.49 9.10
C ASP A 260 12.90 -16.79 9.21
N VAL A 261 12.10 -16.97 10.27
CA VAL A 261 11.25 -18.16 10.39
C VAL A 261 10.19 -18.15 9.29
N LYS A 262 9.94 -19.33 8.71
CA LYS A 262 8.91 -19.47 7.66
C LYS A 262 7.49 -19.43 8.24
N SER A 263 7.34 -19.88 9.47
CA SER A 263 6.07 -20.02 10.18
C SER A 263 6.28 -19.81 11.67
N LEU A 264 5.31 -19.15 12.33
CA LEU A 264 5.29 -19.03 13.79
C LEU A 264 4.99 -20.35 14.50
N ALA A 265 4.55 -21.39 13.78
CA ALA A 265 4.49 -22.76 14.31
C ALA A 265 5.88 -23.27 14.75
N ASP A 266 6.95 -22.81 14.10
CA ASP A 266 8.32 -23.24 14.37
C ASP A 266 8.97 -22.49 15.55
N VAL A 267 8.33 -21.42 16.03
CA VAL A 267 8.81 -20.61 17.16
C VAL A 267 8.45 -21.30 18.48
N LYS A 268 9.41 -21.50 19.37
CA LYS A 268 9.12 -21.98 20.72
C LYS A 268 8.46 -20.86 21.53
N SER A 269 7.26 -21.12 22.04
CA SER A 269 6.53 -20.20 22.92
C SER A 269 5.75 -20.99 23.96
N ASP A 270 5.76 -20.49 25.19
CA ASP A 270 4.96 -21.03 26.29
C ASP A 270 3.49 -20.57 26.23
N GLU A 271 3.21 -19.48 25.51
CA GLU A 271 1.87 -18.92 25.33
C GLU A 271 1.56 -18.80 23.83
N ARG A 272 0.59 -19.60 23.39
CA ARG A 272 0.08 -19.62 22.01
C ARG A 272 -1.41 -19.30 22.00
N ILE A 273 -1.82 -18.58 20.98
CA ILE A 273 -3.20 -18.13 20.77
C ILE A 273 -3.61 -18.36 19.32
N GLY A 274 -4.91 -18.26 19.02
CA GLY A 274 -5.41 -18.24 17.66
C GLY A 274 -4.93 -17.01 16.88
N ALA A 275 -4.83 -17.13 15.55
CA ALA A 275 -4.31 -16.05 14.70
C ALA A 275 -5.10 -14.73 14.81
N SER A 276 -6.43 -14.83 14.95
CA SER A 276 -7.33 -13.69 15.13
C SER A 276 -7.32 -13.12 16.54
N GLU A 277 -6.96 -13.93 17.55
CA GLU A 277 -6.96 -13.50 18.96
C GLU A 277 -5.88 -12.44 19.23
N VAL A 278 -4.84 -12.36 18.39
CA VAL A 278 -3.82 -11.29 18.45
C VAL A 278 -4.44 -9.89 18.36
N LEU A 279 -5.55 -9.73 17.62
CA LEU A 279 -6.25 -8.44 17.48
C LEU A 279 -6.87 -7.96 18.80
N GLU A 280 -7.12 -8.87 19.75
CA GLU A 280 -7.84 -8.64 20.99
C GLU A 280 -6.91 -8.53 22.21
N ILE A 281 -5.59 -8.55 21.96
CA ILE A 281 -4.54 -8.38 22.97
C ILE A 281 -4.56 -6.96 23.51
N ASP A 282 -4.48 -6.85 24.84
CA ASP A 282 -4.31 -5.58 25.52
C ASP A 282 -2.89 -5.05 25.26
N CYS A 283 -2.81 -3.97 24.50
CA CYS A 283 -1.56 -3.33 24.08
C CYS A 283 -1.78 -1.83 23.84
N ASP A 284 -0.70 -1.07 23.73
CA ASP A 284 -0.78 0.35 23.37
C ASP A 284 -1.12 0.50 21.88
N VAL A 285 -0.41 -0.24 21.01
CA VAL A 285 -0.53 -0.17 19.56
C VAL A 285 -0.85 -1.53 18.95
N LEU A 286 -1.94 -1.59 18.18
CA LEU A 286 -2.28 -2.76 17.34
C LEU A 286 -1.95 -2.47 15.87
N ILE A 287 -1.25 -3.40 15.23
CA ILE A 287 -0.86 -3.30 13.81
C ILE A 287 -1.45 -4.48 13.03
N PRO A 288 -2.61 -4.32 12.38
CA PRO A 288 -3.12 -5.32 11.45
C PRO A 288 -2.36 -5.24 10.12
N ALA A 289 -1.59 -6.27 9.80
CA ALA A 289 -0.67 -6.35 8.65
C ALA A 289 -0.81 -7.66 7.84
N ALA A 290 -1.99 -8.31 7.89
CA ALA A 290 -2.30 -9.54 7.15
C ALA A 290 -3.29 -9.31 5.99
N LEU A 291 -4.59 -9.39 6.28
CA LEU A 291 -5.68 -9.32 5.30
C LEU A 291 -6.57 -8.09 5.54
N GLY A 292 -7.38 -7.73 4.55
CA GLY A 292 -8.45 -6.75 4.71
C GLY A 292 -9.60 -7.28 5.57
N ASN A 293 -10.40 -6.37 6.13
CA ASN A 293 -11.65 -6.63 6.86
C ASN A 293 -11.53 -7.59 8.08
N VAL A 294 -10.33 -7.68 8.65
CA VAL A 294 -10.03 -8.52 9.82
C VAL A 294 -10.59 -7.93 11.12
N ILE A 295 -10.80 -6.62 11.18
CA ILE A 295 -11.53 -5.95 12.27
C ILE A 295 -12.92 -5.60 11.74
N ASN A 296 -13.94 -6.22 12.31
CA ASN A 296 -15.32 -6.17 11.84
C ASN A 296 -16.29 -6.25 13.02
N GLU A 297 -17.60 -6.30 12.76
CA GLU A 297 -18.64 -6.27 13.79
C GLU A 297 -18.51 -7.39 14.82
N SER A 298 -17.92 -8.52 14.43
CA SER A 298 -17.79 -9.70 15.31
C SER A 298 -16.70 -9.55 16.37
N ASN A 299 -15.71 -8.68 16.19
CA ASN A 299 -14.55 -8.56 17.09
C ASN A 299 -14.22 -7.14 17.54
N VAL A 300 -14.79 -6.11 16.91
CA VAL A 300 -14.51 -4.69 17.22
C VAL A 300 -14.73 -4.35 18.70
N ASP A 301 -15.73 -4.95 19.34
CA ASP A 301 -16.06 -4.70 20.75
C ASP A 301 -15.04 -5.37 21.72
N ARG A 302 -14.17 -6.25 21.22
CA ARG A 302 -13.09 -6.91 21.97
C ARG A 302 -11.71 -6.29 21.74
N ILE A 303 -11.58 -5.29 20.86
CA ILE A 303 -10.33 -4.58 20.64
C ILE A 303 -10.02 -3.71 21.86
N LYS A 304 -8.83 -3.90 22.44
CA LYS A 304 -8.38 -3.21 23.67
C LYS A 304 -7.33 -2.14 23.40
N ALA A 305 -6.73 -2.14 22.21
CA ALA A 305 -5.68 -1.21 21.84
C ALA A 305 -6.17 0.24 21.81
N ARG A 306 -5.29 1.18 22.22
CA ARG A 306 -5.59 2.62 22.16
C ARG A 306 -5.32 3.22 20.78
N PHE A 307 -4.33 2.67 20.09
CA PHE A 307 -3.91 3.08 18.76
C PHE A 307 -3.96 1.88 17.82
N ILE A 308 -4.54 2.07 16.63
CA ILE A 308 -4.51 1.08 15.56
C ILE A 308 -3.79 1.70 14.36
N VAL A 309 -2.77 1.01 13.84
CA VAL A 309 -1.97 1.48 12.70
C VAL A 309 -2.08 0.47 11.57
N GLU A 310 -2.82 0.82 10.51
CA GLU A 310 -3.18 -0.10 9.45
C GLU A 310 -2.00 -0.47 8.54
N GLY A 311 -1.35 -1.60 8.80
CA GLY A 311 -0.25 -2.11 7.96
C GLY A 311 -0.73 -2.79 6.67
N ALA A 312 -1.89 -3.44 6.71
CA ALA A 312 -2.58 -3.98 5.54
C ALA A 312 -3.40 -2.89 4.82
N ASN A 313 -3.94 -3.19 3.65
CA ASN A 313 -4.95 -2.33 3.01
C ASN A 313 -6.33 -2.71 3.55
N GLN A 314 -7.12 -1.71 3.96
CA GLN A 314 -8.47 -1.84 4.49
C GLN A 314 -8.66 -2.96 5.54
N PRO A 315 -7.82 -3.05 6.60
CA PRO A 315 -7.99 -4.09 7.62
C PRO A 315 -9.25 -3.91 8.48
N ILE A 316 -9.85 -2.72 8.50
CA ILE A 316 -11.02 -2.37 9.31
C ILE A 316 -12.22 -2.15 8.39
N MET A 317 -13.34 -2.85 8.66
CA MET A 317 -14.61 -2.58 8.00
C MET A 317 -15.18 -1.22 8.43
N THR A 318 -15.89 -0.52 7.54
CA THR A 318 -16.49 0.80 7.80
C THR A 318 -17.39 0.83 9.04
N SER A 319 -18.18 -0.22 9.26
CA SER A 319 -19.03 -0.41 10.44
C SER A 319 -18.21 -0.50 11.74
N ALA A 320 -17.05 -1.15 11.70
CA ALA A 320 -16.13 -1.24 12.83
C ALA A 320 -15.39 0.09 13.07
N ASP A 321 -14.99 0.80 12.01
CA ASP A 321 -14.31 2.12 12.09
C ASP A 321 -15.15 3.13 12.88
N ALA A 322 -16.46 3.18 12.63
CA ALA A 322 -17.40 4.03 13.37
C ALA A 322 -17.46 3.70 14.88
N LYS A 323 -17.46 2.40 15.24
CA LYS A 323 -17.45 1.96 16.64
C LYS A 323 -16.12 2.28 17.34
N LEU A 324 -14.99 2.04 16.67
CA LEU A 324 -13.65 2.37 17.19
C LEU A 324 -13.55 3.88 17.50
N LYS A 325 -14.05 4.72 16.58
CA LYS A 325 -14.13 6.17 16.77
C LYS A 325 -14.99 6.56 17.97
N ALA A 326 -16.17 5.95 18.13
CA ALA A 326 -17.03 6.19 19.30
C ALA A 326 -16.35 5.81 20.63
N ASN A 327 -15.52 4.76 20.61
CA ASN A 327 -14.71 4.32 21.75
C ASN A 327 -13.41 5.12 21.93
N LYS A 328 -13.20 6.20 21.16
CA LYS A 328 -12.02 7.07 21.20
C LYS A 328 -10.69 6.34 20.92
N ILE A 329 -10.76 5.24 20.17
CA ILE A 329 -9.58 4.56 19.64
C ILE A 329 -9.08 5.35 18.44
N VAL A 330 -7.79 5.67 18.42
CA VAL A 330 -7.18 6.42 17.31
C VAL A 330 -6.76 5.43 16.22
N VAL A 331 -7.38 5.56 15.06
CA VAL A 331 -7.07 4.74 13.87
C VAL A 331 -6.24 5.57 12.90
N VAL A 332 -5.03 5.09 12.60
CA VAL A 332 -4.18 5.65 11.56
C VAL A 332 -4.44 4.90 10.25
N PRO A 333 -4.95 5.59 9.21
CA PRO A 333 -5.46 4.92 8.03
C PRO A 333 -4.33 4.32 7.19
N ASP A 334 -4.64 3.22 6.51
CA ASP A 334 -3.76 2.43 5.64
C ASP A 334 -3.07 3.28 4.56
N ILE A 335 -3.82 4.20 3.96
CA ILE A 335 -3.32 5.12 2.93
C ILE A 335 -2.12 5.93 3.40
N LEU A 336 -2.01 6.17 4.71
CA LEU A 336 -0.86 6.79 5.37
C LEU A 336 0.10 5.73 5.91
N ALA A 337 -0.38 4.82 6.74
CA ALA A 337 0.45 3.90 7.52
C ALA A 337 1.32 2.99 6.64
N ASN A 338 0.76 2.43 5.56
CA ASN A 338 1.48 1.51 4.68
C ASN A 338 2.14 2.19 3.46
N SER A 339 2.13 3.52 3.40
CA SER A 339 2.64 4.30 2.27
C SER A 339 4.17 4.27 2.12
N GLY A 340 4.89 3.74 3.12
CA GLY A 340 6.34 3.55 3.07
C GLY A 340 6.81 2.74 1.86
N GLY A 341 6.01 1.78 1.38
CA GLY A 341 6.31 1.05 0.14
C GLY A 341 6.28 1.95 -1.11
N VAL A 342 5.34 2.89 -1.18
CA VAL A 342 5.26 3.85 -2.30
C VAL A 342 6.42 4.84 -2.23
N MET A 343 6.74 5.34 -1.03
CA MET A 343 7.93 6.18 -0.80
C MET A 343 9.23 5.47 -1.20
N GLY A 344 9.38 4.19 -0.83
CA GLY A 344 10.51 3.38 -1.25
C GLY A 344 10.59 3.19 -2.77
N SER A 345 9.44 3.07 -3.44
CA SER A 345 9.38 2.99 -4.90
C SER A 345 9.76 4.33 -5.55
N TYR A 346 9.40 5.45 -4.94
CA TYR A 346 9.84 6.78 -5.37
C TYR A 346 11.35 6.95 -5.25
N PHE A 347 11.96 6.47 -4.15
CA PHE A 347 13.41 6.48 -4.01
C PHE A 347 14.11 5.61 -5.04
N GLU A 348 13.58 4.40 -5.31
CA GLU A 348 14.12 3.53 -6.37
C GLU A 348 14.05 4.21 -7.75
N TRP A 349 12.90 4.77 -8.10
CA TRP A 349 12.72 5.52 -9.34
C TRP A 349 13.71 6.70 -9.45
N THR A 350 13.85 7.49 -8.39
CA THR A 350 14.78 8.63 -8.34
C THR A 350 16.24 8.18 -8.53
N GLN A 351 16.67 7.13 -7.83
CA GLN A 351 18.00 6.55 -7.97
C GLN A 351 18.26 6.03 -9.39
N ASN A 352 17.24 5.46 -10.04
CA ASN A 352 17.36 4.96 -11.41
C ASN A 352 17.41 6.09 -12.45
N ILE A 353 16.68 7.19 -12.26
CA ILE A 353 16.80 8.40 -13.10
C ILE A 353 18.20 9.01 -12.94
N GLN A 354 18.71 9.08 -11.72
CA GLN A 354 20.06 9.60 -11.41
C GLN A 354 21.18 8.64 -11.80
N GLN A 355 20.85 7.37 -12.07
CA GLN A 355 21.80 6.26 -12.22
C GLN A 355 22.80 6.18 -11.05
N TYR A 356 22.32 6.44 -9.83
CA TYR A 356 23.13 6.47 -8.61
C TYR A 356 22.36 5.82 -7.45
N SER A 357 22.86 4.68 -6.98
CA SER A 357 22.25 3.94 -5.87
C SER A 357 22.70 4.47 -4.52
N TRP A 358 21.77 4.52 -3.57
CA TRP A 358 22.05 4.95 -2.20
C TRP A 358 22.43 3.76 -1.31
N PRO A 359 23.25 3.97 -0.27
CA PRO A 359 23.39 2.99 0.81
C PRO A 359 22.06 2.83 1.57
N LYS A 360 21.85 1.66 2.18
CA LYS A 360 20.61 1.30 2.88
C LYS A 360 20.28 2.26 4.01
N GLU A 361 21.29 2.75 4.72
CA GLU A 361 21.19 3.67 5.85
C GLU A 361 20.63 5.05 5.42
N ARG A 362 21.05 5.53 4.23
CA ARG A 362 20.49 6.74 3.64
C ARG A 362 19.04 6.53 3.25
N PHE A 363 18.72 5.41 2.59
CA PHE A 363 17.33 5.08 2.25
C PHE A 363 16.44 5.07 3.50
N ARG A 364 16.90 4.44 4.57
CA ARG A 364 16.23 4.37 5.87
C ARG A 364 15.97 5.77 6.46
N SER A 365 17.01 6.56 6.65
CA SER A 365 16.87 7.90 7.25
C SER A 365 15.94 8.83 6.46
N GLU A 366 16.00 8.79 5.12
CA GLU A 366 15.09 9.54 4.26
C GLU A 366 13.63 9.05 4.40
N LEU A 367 13.42 7.73 4.47
CA LEU A 367 12.11 7.14 4.67
C LEU A 367 11.50 7.59 6.00
N ASP A 368 12.26 7.52 7.10
CA ASP A 368 11.77 7.95 8.44
C ASP A 368 11.31 9.40 8.43
N SER A 369 12.18 10.27 7.92
CA SER A 369 11.90 11.71 7.90
C SER A 369 10.64 12.01 7.10
N ARG A 370 10.49 11.39 5.91
CA ARG A 370 9.33 11.59 5.05
C ARG A 370 8.04 11.05 5.65
N MET A 371 8.07 9.86 6.24
CA MET A 371 6.89 9.24 6.86
C MET A 371 6.42 10.02 8.09
N SER A 372 7.35 10.44 8.96
CA SER A 372 7.05 11.26 10.12
C SER A 372 6.42 12.61 9.72
N LYS A 373 7.00 13.30 8.73
CA LYS A 373 6.43 14.55 8.18
C LYS A 373 5.03 14.37 7.61
N ALA A 374 4.79 13.29 6.88
CA ALA A 374 3.46 12.98 6.34
C ALA A 374 2.44 12.79 7.47
N PHE A 375 2.80 12.07 8.54
CA PHE A 375 1.93 11.90 9.71
C PHE A 375 1.60 13.22 10.40
N VAL A 376 2.62 14.03 10.70
CA VAL A 376 2.43 15.33 11.36
C VAL A 376 1.45 16.20 10.57
N HIS A 377 1.62 16.29 9.25
CA HIS A 377 0.74 17.08 8.39
C HIS A 377 -0.70 16.58 8.40
N VAL A 378 -0.92 15.25 8.37
CA VAL A 378 -2.26 14.65 8.47
C VAL A 378 -2.87 14.90 9.85
N ASN A 379 -2.09 14.76 10.92
CA ASN A 379 -2.55 15.01 12.29
C ASN A 379 -2.91 16.48 12.53
N GLU A 380 -2.13 17.42 11.99
CA GLU A 380 -2.43 18.85 12.01
C GLU A 380 -3.72 19.16 11.23
N THR A 381 -3.88 18.56 10.05
CA THR A 381 -5.10 18.69 9.24
C THR A 381 -6.32 18.15 9.97
N ALA A 382 -6.20 16.99 10.63
CA ALA A 382 -7.25 16.40 11.44
C ALA A 382 -7.72 17.36 12.55
N LYS A 383 -6.78 18.00 13.24
CA LYS A 383 -7.06 19.03 14.26
C LYS A 383 -7.69 20.28 13.66
N GLN A 384 -7.17 20.77 12.53
CA GLN A 384 -7.65 21.97 11.85
C GLN A 384 -9.11 21.84 11.42
N TYR A 385 -9.48 20.70 10.83
CA TYR A 385 -10.84 20.46 10.33
C TYR A 385 -11.74 19.73 11.33
N ASN A 386 -11.22 19.37 12.51
CA ASN A 386 -11.91 18.60 13.54
C ASN A 386 -12.52 17.29 13.01
N VAL A 387 -11.69 16.51 12.31
CA VAL A 387 -12.05 15.22 11.71
C VAL A 387 -11.09 14.11 12.16
N ASP A 388 -11.42 12.85 11.89
CA ASP A 388 -10.50 11.73 12.12
C ASP A 388 -9.34 11.70 11.11
N LEU A 389 -8.31 10.91 11.40
CA LEU A 389 -7.11 10.81 10.56
C LEU A 389 -7.39 10.27 9.15
N ARG A 390 -8.41 9.42 8.98
CA ARG A 390 -8.79 8.88 7.65
C ARG A 390 -9.35 10.00 6.78
N SER A 391 -10.31 10.75 7.31
CA SER A 391 -10.87 11.93 6.65
C SER A 391 -9.80 12.99 6.37
N ALA A 392 -8.92 13.25 7.35
CA ALA A 392 -7.81 14.19 7.18
C ALA A 392 -6.83 13.77 6.06
N ALA A 393 -6.53 12.48 5.94
CA ALA A 393 -5.68 11.98 4.86
C ALA A 393 -6.29 12.23 3.47
N PHE A 394 -7.61 12.10 3.33
CA PHE A 394 -8.30 12.47 2.09
C PHE A 394 -8.33 14.00 1.87
N ILE A 395 -8.54 14.82 2.90
CA ILE A 395 -8.45 16.28 2.78
C ILE A 395 -7.08 16.72 2.26
N VAL A 396 -5.99 16.19 2.83
CA VAL A 396 -4.61 16.52 2.40
C VAL A 396 -4.39 16.12 0.94
N SER A 397 -4.73 14.88 0.59
CA SER A 397 -4.47 14.33 -0.73
C SER A 397 -5.32 14.99 -1.82
N VAL A 398 -6.62 15.14 -1.59
CA VAL A 398 -7.54 15.83 -2.51
C VAL A 398 -7.14 17.29 -2.68
N GLY A 399 -6.79 17.99 -1.60
CA GLY A 399 -6.31 19.37 -1.67
C GLY A 399 -5.11 19.54 -2.61
N ARG A 400 -4.09 18.68 -2.46
CA ARG A 400 -2.88 18.71 -3.31
C ARG A 400 -3.16 18.39 -4.78
N VAL A 401 -4.05 17.44 -5.05
CA VAL A 401 -4.44 17.08 -6.42
C VAL A 401 -5.27 18.20 -7.06
N ALA A 402 -6.24 18.74 -6.32
CA ALA A 402 -7.09 19.83 -6.77
C ALA A 402 -6.29 21.10 -7.07
N GLU A 403 -5.31 21.44 -6.23
CA GLU A 403 -4.37 22.54 -6.46
C GLU A 403 -3.56 22.32 -7.73
N ALA A 404 -2.90 21.16 -7.87
CA ALA A 404 -2.10 20.84 -9.04
C ALA A 404 -2.92 20.85 -10.34
N PHE A 405 -4.13 20.30 -10.30
CA PHE A 405 -5.07 20.32 -11.42
C PHE A 405 -5.46 21.76 -11.79
N SER A 406 -5.79 22.60 -10.80
CA SER A 406 -6.21 23.98 -11.03
C SER A 406 -5.08 24.86 -11.57
N VAL A 407 -3.86 24.70 -11.05
CA VAL A 407 -2.68 25.50 -11.47
C VAL A 407 -2.21 25.14 -12.87
N ARG A 408 -2.38 23.87 -13.31
CA ARG A 408 -2.10 23.46 -14.70
C ARG A 408 -3.04 24.14 -15.72
N GLY A 409 -4.23 24.54 -15.29
CA GLY A 409 -5.20 25.26 -16.11
C GLY A 409 -6.28 24.36 -16.73
N SER A 410 -7.36 24.97 -17.19
CA SER A 410 -8.60 24.30 -17.61
C SER A 410 -8.60 23.71 -19.03
N LEU A 411 -7.48 23.80 -19.75
CA LEU A 411 -7.32 23.30 -21.13
C LEU A 411 -6.42 22.07 -21.22
N VAL A 412 -6.00 21.53 -20.06
CA VAL A 412 -5.01 20.45 -19.93
C VAL A 412 -5.67 19.10 -19.79
#